data_AF-A0A838KIT2-F1
#
_entry.id   AF-A0A838KIT2-F1
#
_cell.length_a   1.000
_cell.length_b   1.000
_cell.length_c   1.000
_cell.angle_alpha   90.00
_cell.angle_beta   90.00
_cell.angle_gamma   90.00
#
_symmetry.space_group_name_H-M   'P 1'
#
loop_
_entity.id
_entity.type
_entity.pdbx_description
1 polymer ?
#
loop_
_entity_poly.entity_id
_entity_poly.type
_entity_poly.pdbx_seq_one_letter_code
_entity_poly.pdbx_strand_id
1 'polypeptide(L)'
;MLGELARPGRIVVADFEAGLGTILRLDGSPVDVVVVLVEPTAKSIEVGRRATQSVRDSSLGRVVVVANRVRADEDRVLVREAFPDVELVVVPEDPAIMAAEREGT
;
A
#
# COMPACT_ATOMS: atom_id res chain seq x y z
N MET A 1 12.77 -1.36 16.90
CA MET A 1 11.98 -0.26 16.30
C MET A 1 10.52 -0.58 15.98
N LEU A 2 10.13 -1.63 15.22
CA LEU A 2 8.71 -2.07 15.21
C LEU A 2 8.42 -3.19 16.22
N GLY A 3 9.33 -4.16 16.37
CA GLY A 3 9.17 -5.26 17.33
C GLY A 3 9.04 -4.83 18.79
N GLU A 4 9.50 -3.63 19.15
CA GLU A 4 9.33 -3.06 20.51
C GLU A 4 7.92 -2.50 20.74
N LEU A 5 7.22 -2.12 19.66
CA LEU A 5 5.84 -1.65 19.69
C LEU A 5 4.84 -2.81 19.65
N ALA A 6 5.25 -3.95 19.08
CA ALA A 6 4.44 -5.16 18.99
C ALA A 6 4.16 -5.73 20.39
N ARG A 7 2.90 -5.69 20.81
CA ARG A 7 2.41 -6.26 22.07
C ARG A 7 1.07 -6.94 21.84
N PRO A 8 0.72 -7.99 22.61
CA PRO A 8 -0.58 -8.64 22.51
C PRO A 8 -1.73 -7.63 22.61
N GLY A 9 -2.71 -7.75 21.70
CA GLY A 9 -3.90 -6.89 21.68
C GLY A 9 -3.70 -5.48 21.11
N ARG A 10 -2.56 -5.19 20.46
CA ARG A 10 -2.33 -3.91 19.77
C ARG A 10 -2.20 -4.10 18.27
N ILE A 11 -2.69 -3.10 17.53
CA ILE A 11 -2.46 -2.95 16.10
C ILE A 11 -1.48 -1.80 15.92
N VAL A 12 -0.41 -2.04 15.17
CA VAL A 12 0.56 -1.00 14.80
C VAL A 12 0.38 -0.72 13.31
N VAL A 13 0.07 0.52 12.98
CA VAL A 13 0.08 1.01 11.60
C VAL A 13 1.30 1.91 11.47
N ALA A 14 2.18 1.59 10.53
CA ALA A 14 3.38 2.35 10.25
C ALA A 14 3.31 2.88 8.83
N ASP A 15 3.40 4.20 8.69
CA ASP A 15 3.49 4.87 7.41
C ASP A 15 4.95 4.93 6.96
N PHE A 16 5.16 4.69 5.67
CA PHE A 16 6.49 4.55 5.09
C PHE A 16 6.54 5.28 3.75
N GLU A 17 7.68 5.93 3.49
CA GLU A 17 7.94 6.50 2.19
C GLU A 17 7.94 5.39 1.11
N ALA A 18 7.50 5.73 -0.10
CA ALA A 18 7.34 4.85 -1.26
C ALA A 18 8.65 4.25 -1.83
N GLY A 19 9.73 4.21 -1.04
CA GLY A 19 11.05 3.72 -1.42
C GLY A 19 11.34 2.30 -0.92
N LEU A 20 12.10 1.55 -1.72
CA LEU A 20 12.55 0.18 -1.39
C LEU A 20 13.49 0.13 -0.18
N GLY A 21 14.18 1.25 0.12
CA GLY A 21 15.13 1.35 1.23
C GLY A 21 14.49 1.15 2.60
N THR A 22 13.17 1.32 2.70
CA THR A 22 12.41 1.14 3.93
C THR A 22 12.13 -0.33 4.22
N ILE A 23 11.79 -1.12 3.19
CA ILE A 23 11.51 -2.57 3.31
C ILE A 23 12.74 -3.32 3.83
N LEU A 24 13.93 -2.97 3.34
CA LEU A 24 15.20 -3.54 3.81
C LEU A 24 15.48 -3.30 5.30
N ARG A 25 14.87 -2.27 5.90
CA ARG A 25 15.01 -1.96 7.34
C ARG A 25 14.00 -2.73 8.21
N LEU A 26 13.00 -3.35 7.59
CA LEU A 26 11.97 -4.14 8.27
C LEU A 26 12.28 -5.63 8.28
N ASP A 27 13.34 -6.05 7.58
CA ASP A 27 13.80 -7.45 7.57
C ASP A 27 13.98 -7.97 9.01
N GLY A 28 13.39 -9.13 9.29
CA GLY A 28 13.32 -9.74 10.62
C GLY A 28 12.28 -9.15 11.59
N SER A 29 11.53 -8.11 11.23
CA SER A 29 10.39 -7.63 12.05
C SER A 29 9.13 -8.44 11.77
N PRO A 30 8.29 -8.74 12.79
CA PRO A 30 7.01 -9.41 12.57
C PRO A 30 6.04 -8.45 11.89
N VAL A 31 5.91 -8.57 10.56
CA VAL A 31 4.97 -7.82 9.74
C VAL A 31 3.92 -8.79 9.20
N ASP A 32 2.66 -8.60 9.60
CA ASP A 32 1.56 -9.44 9.13
C ASP A 32 1.12 -9.07 7.71
N VAL A 33 1.00 -7.76 7.44
CA VAL A 33 0.46 -7.22 6.19
C VAL A 33 1.25 -5.99 5.76
N VAL A 34 1.60 -5.95 4.47
CA VAL A 34 2.09 -4.73 3.81
C VAL A 34 1.00 -4.22 2.88
N VAL A 35 0.59 -2.96 3.09
CA VAL A 35 -0.41 -2.28 2.27
C VAL A 35 0.31 -1.38 1.28
N VAL A 36 0.20 -1.69 -0.01
CA VAL A 36 0.81 -0.92 -1.11
C VAL A 36 -0.26 -0.05 -1.76
N LEU A 37 -0.17 1.27 -1.56
CA LEU A 37 -1.09 2.21 -2.19
C LEU A 37 -0.62 2.55 -3.62
N VAL A 38 -1.56 2.49 -4.57
CA VAL A 38 -1.36 2.90 -5.96
C VAL A 38 -2.53 3.74 -6.43
N GLU A 39 -2.26 4.71 -7.31
CA GLU A 39 -3.27 5.40 -8.10
C GLU A 39 -3.37 4.75 -9.49
N PRO A 40 -4.47 4.92 -10.24
CA PRO A 40 -4.63 4.41 -11.60
C PRO A 40 -3.81 5.22 -12.63
N THR A 41 -2.50 5.33 -12.39
CA THR A 41 -1.54 5.97 -13.28
C THR A 41 -0.36 5.04 -13.52
N ALA A 42 0.18 5.03 -14.74
CA ALA A 42 1.29 4.14 -15.11
C ALA A 42 2.50 4.28 -14.16
N LYS A 43 2.81 5.50 -13.73
CA LYS A 43 3.90 5.78 -12.80
C LYS A 43 3.65 5.17 -11.41
N SER A 44 2.45 5.36 -10.85
CA SER A 44 2.11 4.84 -9.52
C SER A 44 2.07 3.30 -9.53
N ILE A 45 1.49 2.72 -10.57
CA ILE A 45 1.43 1.26 -10.76
C ILE A 45 2.83 0.66 -10.86
N GLU A 46 3.75 1.28 -11.60
CA GLU A 46 5.13 0.78 -11.73
C GLU A 46 5.88 0.79 -10.38
N VAL A 47 5.71 1.85 -9.59
CA VAL A 47 6.29 1.91 -8.24
C VAL A 47 5.67 0.84 -7.35
N GLY A 48 4.35 0.66 -7.38
CA GLY A 48 3.65 -0.37 -6.62
C GLY A 48 4.07 -1.79 -6.98
N ARG A 49 4.35 -2.06 -8.27
CA ARG A 49 4.89 -3.36 -8.72
C ARG A 49 6.26 -3.64 -8.11
N ARG A 50 7.16 -2.66 -8.16
CA ARG A 50 8.50 -2.79 -7.55
C ARG A 50 8.42 -3.02 -6.04
N ALA A 51 7.58 -2.24 -5.35
CA ALA A 51 7.36 -2.40 -3.91
C ALA A 51 6.81 -3.79 -3.58
N THR A 52 5.76 -4.24 -4.30
CA THR A 52 5.16 -5.57 -4.13
C THR A 52 6.19 -6.68 -4.35
N GLN A 53 7.02 -6.57 -5.38
CA GLN A 53 8.08 -7.54 -5.65
C GLN A 53 9.11 -7.57 -4.52
N SER A 54 9.58 -6.41 -4.04
CA SER A 54 10.55 -6.35 -2.94
C SER A 54 10.00 -6.91 -1.61
N VAL A 55 8.72 -6.71 -1.33
CA VAL A 55 8.05 -7.33 -0.17
C VAL A 55 8.05 -8.86 -0.29
N ARG A 56 7.71 -9.37 -1.49
CA ARG A 56 7.72 -10.82 -1.78
C ARG A 56 9.13 -11.42 -1.67
N ASP A 57 10.12 -10.75 -2.25
CA ASP A 57 11.52 -11.22 -2.24
C ASP A 57 12.08 -11.26 -0.81
N SER A 58 11.67 -10.31 0.04
CA SER A 58 12.07 -10.25 1.46
C SER A 58 11.18 -11.09 2.38
N SER A 59 10.19 -11.81 1.84
CA SER A 59 9.20 -12.59 2.62
C SER A 59 8.51 -11.78 3.73
N LEU A 60 8.30 -10.48 3.50
CA LEU A 60 7.80 -9.54 4.50
C LEU A 60 6.27 -9.52 4.54
N GLY A 61 5.66 -10.47 5.24
CA GLY A 61 4.20 -10.54 5.39
C GLY A 61 3.44 -10.74 4.07
N ARG A 62 2.10 -10.68 4.12
CA ARG A 62 1.27 -10.71 2.91
C ARG A 62 1.09 -9.32 2.33
N VAL A 63 0.98 -9.23 1.01
CA VAL A 63 0.75 -7.95 0.31
C VAL A 63 -0.74 -7.75 0.04
N VAL A 64 -1.23 -6.54 0.35
CA VAL A 64 -2.52 -6.02 -0.10
C VAL A 64 -2.27 -4.76 -0.90
N VAL A 65 -2.84 -4.66 -2.10
CA VAL A 65 -2.78 -3.44 -2.91
C VAL A 65 -4.04 -2.62 -2.68
N VAL A 66 -3.91 -1.31 -2.57
CA VAL A 66 -5.04 -0.37 -2.52
C VAL A 66 -5.00 0.49 -3.76
N ALA A 67 -5.97 0.33 -4.66
CA ALA A 67 -6.22 1.27 -5.75
C ALA A 67 -6.95 2.49 -5.19
N ASN A 68 -6.19 3.56 -4.93
CA ASN A 68 -6.71 4.83 -4.46
C ASN A 68 -7.10 5.75 -5.62
N ARG A 69 -8.04 6.68 -5.35
CA ARG A 69 -8.50 7.69 -6.33
C ARG A 69 -9.05 7.08 -7.62
N VAL A 70 -9.77 5.96 -7.51
CA VAL A 70 -10.45 5.33 -8.66
C VAL A 70 -11.65 6.17 -9.07
N ARG A 71 -11.71 6.58 -10.35
CA ARG A 71 -12.75 7.48 -10.87
C ARG A 71 -13.82 6.74 -11.67
N ALA A 72 -13.45 5.62 -12.28
CA ALA A 72 -14.32 4.80 -13.10
C ALA A 72 -13.89 3.33 -13.08
N ASP A 73 -14.69 2.45 -13.66
CA ASP A 73 -14.39 1.02 -13.69
C ASP A 73 -13.12 0.71 -14.51
N GLU A 74 -12.80 1.52 -15.52
CA GLU A 74 -11.57 1.39 -16.31
C GLU A 74 -10.31 1.53 -15.43
N ASP A 75 -10.32 2.42 -14.45
CA ASP A 75 -9.22 2.60 -13.49
C ASP A 75 -9.05 1.34 -12.63
N ARG A 76 -10.16 0.75 -12.17
CA ARG A 76 -10.15 -0.49 -11.40
C ARG A 76 -9.59 -1.64 -12.22
N VAL A 77 -10.00 -1.76 -13.49
CA VAL A 77 -9.50 -2.79 -14.41
C VAL A 77 -8.00 -2.62 -14.62
N LEU A 78 -7.55 -1.39 -14.90
CA LEU A 78 -6.13 -1.07 -15.08
C LEU A 78 -5.27 -1.53 -13.90
N VAL A 79 -5.68 -1.24 -12.66
CA VAL A 79 -4.93 -1.67 -11.48
C VAL A 79 -5.04 -3.19 -11.28
N ARG A 80 -6.22 -3.79 -11.51
CA ARG A 80 -6.39 -5.25 -11.39
C ARG A 80 -5.49 -6.02 -12.35
N GLU A 81 -5.39 -5.59 -13.60
CA GLU A 81 -4.48 -6.19 -14.59
C GLU A 81 -3.02 -6.06 -14.17
N ALA A 82 -2.67 -4.99 -13.44
CA ALA A 82 -1.32 -4.80 -12.95
C ALA A 82 -0.94 -5.69 -11.75
N PHE A 83 -1.94 -6.13 -10.98
CA PHE A 83 -1.78 -6.94 -9.76
C PHE A 83 -2.79 -8.11 -9.75
N PRO A 84 -2.68 -9.08 -10.67
CA PRO A 84 -3.69 -10.13 -10.85
C PRO A 84 -3.83 -11.06 -9.63
N ASP A 85 -2.71 -11.38 -8.97
CA ASP A 85 -2.64 -12.36 -7.88
C ASP A 85 -2.44 -11.70 -6.50
N VAL A 86 -2.92 -10.47 -6.34
CA VAL A 86 -2.83 -9.74 -5.07
C VAL A 86 -4.23 -9.34 -4.62
N GLU A 87 -4.48 -9.44 -3.32
CA GLU A 87 -5.67 -8.87 -2.71
C GLU A 87 -5.69 -7.37 -3.04
N LEU A 88 -6.78 -6.90 -3.65
CA LEU A 88 -6.89 -5.50 -4.07
C LEU A 88 -8.17 -4.91 -3.52
N VAL A 89 -7.98 -3.82 -2.79
CA VAL A 89 -9.02 -2.95 -2.24
C VAL A 89 -9.12 -1.72 -3.12
N VAL A 90 -10.34 -1.25 -3.38
CA VAL A 90 -10.59 -0.07 -4.22
C VAL A 90 -11.14 1.04 -3.35
N VAL A 91 -10.54 2.23 -3.46
CA VAL A 91 -10.98 3.46 -2.82
C VAL A 91 -11.35 4.46 -3.92
N PRO A 92 -12.62 4.88 -4.03
CA PRO A 92 -13.05 5.84 -5.04
C PRO A 92 -12.44 7.22 -4.77
N GLU A 93 -12.27 8.01 -5.83
CA GLU A 93 -11.98 9.43 -5.70
C GLU A 93 -13.17 10.14 -5.03
N ASP A 94 -12.91 10.85 -3.93
CA ASP A 94 -13.90 11.65 -3.23
C ASP A 94 -13.39 13.09 -3.06
N PRO A 95 -14.02 14.09 -3.72
CA PRO A 95 -13.66 15.49 -3.57
C PRO A 95 -13.72 16.00 -2.13
N ALA A 96 -14.55 15.41 -1.26
CA ALA A 96 -14.63 15.78 0.14
C ALA A 96 -13.35 15.45 0.90
N ILE A 97 -12.68 14.33 0.59
CA ILE A 97 -11.39 13.96 1.18
C ILE A 97 -10.31 14.97 0.79
N MET A 98 -10.28 15.40 -0.47
CA MET A 98 -9.34 16.43 -0.93
C MET A 98 -9.59 17.80 -0.29
N ALA A 99 -10.84 18.14 -0.01
CA ALA A 99 -11.18 19.36 0.71
C ALA A 99 -10.74 19.27 2.18
N ALA A 100 -11.07 18.16 2.83
CA ALA A 100 -10.70 17.83 4.20
C ALA A 100 -9.17 17.86 4.41
N GLU A 101 -8.40 17.26 3.48
CA GLU A 101 -6.92 17.30 3.48
C GLU A 101 -6.37 18.73 3.46
N ARG A 102 -6.98 19.63 2.66
CA ARG A 102 -6.55 21.04 2.58
C ARG A 102 -6.89 21.83 3.85
N GLU A 103 -7.98 21.47 4.51
CA GLU A 103 -8.47 22.13 5.73
C GLU A 103 -7.82 21.54 6.99
N GLY A 104 -7.21 20.36 6.90
CA GLY A 104 -6.58 19.65 8.02
C GLY A 104 -7.60 19.00 8.96
N THR A 105 -8.78 18.67 8.46
CA THR A 105 -9.92 18.06 9.19
C THR A 105 -10.29 16.74 8.59
#